data_AF-A0A0N4T9V9-F1
#
_entry.id   AF-A0A0N4T9V9-F1
#
_cell.length_a   1.000
_cell.length_b   1.000
_cell.length_c   1.000
_cell.angle_alpha   90.00
_cell.angle_beta   90.00
_cell.angle_gamma   90.00
#
_symmetry.space_group_name_H-M   'P 1'
#
loop_
_entity.id
_entity.type
_entity.pdbx_description
1 polymer ?
#
loop_
_entity_poly.entity_id
_entity_poly.type
_entity_poly.pdbx_seq_one_letter_code
_entity_poly.pdbx_strand_id
1 'polypeptide(L)'
;MNFNGTNCLKVTVSVDFSGLLRPRSLAGEVSIGFIHLPSSTTTWEIFDAELFKLFDDYMAKIDSNKALELNSHESIIGYEFGDFIRDIETNSAPSPIPADVLTHNHDIRIYLKGVAQRSVDGLVMDCLFPRSTIELLLKALLQNRRLVLFGATGIGKSNLARLLARYLCIKIGGTLQNTIIDIKIGDDDNDRSIAQVQKQLETLLRSTKPVIILLDNIQRHRIAFLSSSFSTVDTPSKEGPYVICTVNRASQLPELEVNFFLFLPLSLSFSFKNDKRKYFN
;
A
#
# COMPACT_ATOMS: atom_id res chain seq x y z
N MET A 1 -21.24 20.50 16.06
CA MET A 1 -21.60 20.25 17.47
C MET A 1 -20.32 20.09 18.24
N ASN A 2 -20.12 20.89 19.28
CA ASN A 2 -18.89 20.93 20.07
C ASN A 2 -18.78 19.69 20.96
N PHE A 3 -17.79 18.83 20.71
CA PHE A 3 -17.46 17.67 21.52
C PHE A 3 -16.49 18.07 22.65
N ASN A 4 -17.01 18.67 23.72
CA ASN A 4 -16.27 18.82 24.98
C ASN A 4 -16.50 17.55 25.83
N GLY A 5 -15.44 16.74 26.02
CA GLY A 5 -15.39 15.66 27.03
C GLY A 5 -15.91 14.28 26.58
N THR A 6 -15.55 13.81 25.39
CA THR A 6 -16.13 12.59 24.81
C THR A 6 -15.68 11.30 25.50
N ASN A 7 -16.65 10.56 26.08
CA ASN A 7 -16.54 9.13 26.47
C ASN A 7 -16.39 8.21 25.25
N CYS A 8 -15.48 8.54 24.34
CA CYS A 8 -15.25 7.82 23.11
C CYS A 8 -13.76 7.67 22.85
N LEU A 9 -13.38 6.55 22.24
CA LEU A 9 -12.03 6.24 21.80
C LEU A 9 -11.97 6.47 20.28
N LYS A 10 -10.95 7.20 19.81
CA LYS A 10 -10.68 7.29 18.38
C LYS A 10 -10.15 5.96 17.89
N VAL A 11 -10.60 5.52 16.72
CA VAL A 11 -10.15 4.29 16.09
C VAL A 11 -9.48 4.59 14.76
N THR A 12 -8.25 4.13 14.62
CA THR A 12 -7.46 4.18 13.38
C THR A 12 -7.12 2.79 12.89
N VAL A 13 -6.75 2.67 11.61
CA VAL A 13 -6.23 1.44 10.99
C VAL A 13 -4.80 1.69 10.56
N SER A 14 -3.88 0.82 10.95
CA SER A 14 -2.50 0.80 10.49
C SER A 14 -2.44 0.47 9.00
N VAL A 15 -1.69 1.26 8.23
CA VAL A 15 -1.32 0.93 6.84
C VAL A 15 0.17 0.57 6.74
N ASP A 16 0.69 -0.14 7.75
CA ASP A 16 1.94 -0.89 7.60
C ASP A 16 1.63 -2.26 6.98
N PHE A 17 2.17 -2.53 5.79
CA PHE A 17 1.81 -3.74 5.03
C PHE A 17 2.42 -5.03 5.58
N SER A 18 3.00 -4.97 6.77
CA SER A 18 3.77 -6.07 7.34
C SER A 18 2.87 -7.18 7.85
N GLY A 19 1.71 -6.83 8.42
CA GLY A 19 0.86 -7.77 9.14
C GLY A 19 1.46 -8.21 10.47
N LEU A 20 2.28 -7.37 11.08
CA LEU A 20 2.90 -7.63 12.38
C LEU A 20 2.32 -6.68 13.42
N LEU A 21 1.97 -7.23 14.58
CA LEU A 21 1.51 -6.46 15.73
C LEU A 21 2.72 -5.77 16.39
N ARG A 22 3.18 -4.67 15.79
CA ARG A 22 4.32 -3.89 16.28
C ARG A 22 3.84 -2.58 16.92
N PRO A 23 4.47 -2.15 18.04
CA PRO A 23 4.14 -0.88 18.67
C PRO A 23 4.13 0.28 17.68
N ARG A 24 3.26 1.27 17.96
CA ARG A 24 3.06 2.44 17.12
C ARG A 24 4.34 3.01 16.51
N SER A 25 4.38 3.04 15.18
CA SER A 25 5.40 3.78 14.42
C SER A 25 4.76 5.00 13.78
N LEU A 26 5.55 6.06 13.56
CA LEU A 26 5.07 7.35 13.03
C LEU A 26 4.45 7.30 11.61
N ALA A 27 4.33 6.13 10.98
CA ALA A 27 3.96 6.00 9.59
C ALA A 27 2.53 5.46 9.39
N GLY A 28 1.68 6.30 8.79
CA GLY A 28 0.47 5.93 8.05
C GLY A 28 -0.63 5.28 8.88
N GLU A 29 -1.63 6.09 9.23
CA GLU A 29 -2.87 5.62 9.85
C GLU A 29 -4.09 6.25 9.17
N VAL A 30 -5.16 5.48 9.04
CA VAL A 30 -6.46 5.96 8.53
C VAL A 30 -7.44 5.99 9.68
N SER A 31 -8.00 7.17 9.99
CA SER A 31 -9.08 7.29 10.97
C SER A 31 -10.37 6.72 10.40
N ILE A 32 -10.98 5.76 11.09
CA ILE A 32 -12.22 5.10 10.64
C ILE A 32 -13.44 5.48 11.49
N GLY A 33 -13.23 6.08 12.66
CA GLY A 33 -14.31 6.64 13.47
C GLY A 33 -13.98 6.65 14.95
N PHE A 34 -15.04 6.51 15.75
CA PHE A 34 -14.98 6.50 17.21
C PHE A 34 -15.89 5.39 17.74
N ILE A 35 -15.49 4.78 18.84
CA ILE A 35 -16.32 3.87 19.65
C ILE A 35 -16.50 4.45 21.05
N HIS A 36 -17.53 4.03 21.78
CA HIS A 36 -17.70 4.45 23.16
C HIS A 36 -16.68 3.76 24.08
N LEU A 37 -16.39 4.39 25.22
CA LEU A 37 -15.63 3.72 26.28
C LEU A 37 -16.37 2.45 26.72
N PRO A 38 -15.67 1.32 26.89
CA PRO A 38 -16.29 0.07 27.32
C PRO A 38 -16.86 0.20 28.73
N SER A 39 -18.00 -0.47 28.94
CA SER A 39 -18.65 -0.56 30.25
C SER A 39 -18.05 -1.70 31.08
N SER A 40 -18.32 -1.72 32.39
CA SER A 40 -17.90 -2.82 33.28
C SER A 40 -18.41 -4.22 32.85
N THR A 41 -19.41 -4.30 31.97
CA THR A 41 -19.93 -5.56 31.42
C THR A 41 -19.37 -5.90 30.04
N THR A 42 -18.59 -5.01 29.43
CA THR A 42 -18.01 -5.21 28.10
C THR A 42 -16.82 -6.17 28.21
N THR A 43 -16.98 -7.39 27.68
CA THR A 43 -15.86 -8.34 27.55
C THR A 43 -14.97 -7.96 26.36
N TRP A 44 -13.79 -8.57 26.27
CA TRP A 44 -12.89 -8.37 25.13
C TRP A 44 -13.54 -8.78 23.79
N GLU A 45 -14.32 -9.85 23.78
CA GLU A 45 -15.04 -10.33 22.59
C GLU A 45 -16.13 -9.35 22.14
N ILE A 46 -16.83 -8.71 23.10
CA ILE A 46 -17.82 -7.67 22.79
C ILE A 46 -17.11 -6.45 22.19
N PHE A 47 -15.98 -6.04 22.76
CA PHE A 47 -15.21 -4.91 22.25
C PHE A 47 -14.61 -5.17 20.87
N ASP A 48 -14.13 -6.39 20.60
CA ASP A 48 -13.69 -6.82 19.28
C ASP A 48 -14.83 -6.72 18.25
N ALA A 49 -16.02 -7.18 18.62
CA ALA A 49 -17.20 -7.10 17.75
C ALA A 49 -17.60 -5.64 17.45
N GLU A 50 -17.44 -4.72 18.39
CA GLU A 50 -17.66 -3.28 18.16
C GLU A 50 -16.65 -2.70 17.16
N LEU A 51 -15.36 -3.06 17.28
CA LEU A 51 -14.32 -2.65 16.33
C LEU A 51 -14.55 -3.24 14.94
N PHE A 52 -14.96 -4.50 14.87
CA PHE A 52 -15.30 -5.18 13.62
C PHE A 52 -16.46 -4.50 12.90
N LYS A 53 -17.52 -4.20 13.64
CA LYS A 53 -18.66 -3.47 13.11
C LYS A 53 -18.24 -2.08 12.62
N LEU A 54 -17.44 -1.34 13.38
CA LEU A 54 -16.96 -0.02 12.96
C LEU A 54 -16.15 -0.10 11.66
N PHE A 55 -15.27 -1.10 11.54
CA PHE A 55 -14.49 -1.32 10.33
C PHE A 55 -15.38 -1.64 9.13
N ASP A 56 -16.33 -2.58 9.27
CA ASP A 56 -17.23 -2.95 8.18
C ASP A 56 -18.17 -1.80 7.78
N ASP A 57 -18.67 -1.02 8.74
CA ASP A 57 -19.47 0.19 8.50
C ASP A 57 -18.66 1.26 7.76
N TYR A 58 -17.38 1.44 8.10
CA TYR A 58 -16.47 2.31 7.37
C TYR A 58 -16.26 1.81 5.94
N MET A 59 -15.94 0.53 5.77
CA MET A 59 -15.70 -0.07 4.46
C MET A 59 -16.94 -0.04 3.58
N ALA A 60 -18.15 -0.18 4.12
CA ALA A 60 -19.40 -0.07 3.36
C ALA A 60 -19.64 1.35 2.80
N LYS A 61 -19.20 2.39 3.52
CA LYS A 61 -19.25 3.79 3.04
C LYS A 61 -18.23 4.03 1.93
N ILE A 62 -17.05 3.44 2.06
CA ILE A 62 -16.01 3.55 1.05
C ILE A 62 -16.41 2.72 -0.17
N ASP A 63 -16.77 1.46 -0.04
CA ASP A 63 -16.95 0.53 -1.14
C ASP A 63 -18.26 -0.25 -1.09
N SER A 64 -19.33 0.40 -1.53
CA SER A 64 -20.68 -0.20 -1.61
C SER A 64 -20.74 -1.46 -2.48
N ASN A 65 -19.86 -1.59 -3.48
CA ASN A 65 -19.82 -2.73 -4.39
C ASN A 65 -18.94 -3.88 -3.90
N LYS A 66 -18.27 -3.74 -2.75
CA LYS A 66 -17.38 -4.74 -2.14
C LYS A 66 -16.25 -5.25 -3.05
N ALA A 67 -15.80 -4.46 -4.02
CA ALA A 67 -14.67 -4.77 -4.90
C ALA A 67 -13.30 -4.78 -4.19
N LEU A 68 -13.19 -4.14 -3.03
CA LEU A 68 -11.99 -4.18 -2.17
C LEU A 68 -11.89 -5.50 -1.40
N GLU A 69 -13.00 -6.22 -1.23
CA GLU A 69 -13.03 -7.51 -0.52
C GLU A 69 -12.36 -7.45 0.86
N LEU A 70 -12.48 -6.31 1.55
CA LEU A 70 -12.06 -6.14 2.94
C LEU A 70 -13.27 -6.38 3.85
N ASN A 71 -13.07 -7.21 4.87
CA ASN A 71 -14.03 -7.46 5.93
C ASN A 71 -13.30 -7.67 7.26
N SER A 72 -13.92 -7.26 8.35
CA SER A 72 -13.34 -7.28 9.69
C SER A 72 -12.78 -8.64 10.10
N HIS A 73 -13.59 -9.69 10.02
CA HIS A 73 -13.26 -11.05 10.48
C HIS A 73 -12.08 -11.68 9.74
N GLU A 74 -11.93 -11.41 8.44
CA GLU A 74 -10.83 -11.97 7.66
C GLU A 74 -9.62 -11.04 7.58
N SER A 75 -9.80 -9.72 7.73
CA SER A 75 -8.74 -8.74 7.49
C SER A 75 -8.04 -8.27 8.76
N ILE A 76 -8.74 -8.22 9.91
CA ILE A 76 -8.16 -7.72 11.17
C ILE A 76 -7.43 -8.85 11.89
N ILE A 77 -6.20 -8.56 12.35
CA ILE A 77 -5.41 -9.50 13.18
C ILE A 77 -5.36 -9.09 14.66
N GLY A 78 -5.62 -7.82 14.96
CA GLY A 78 -5.51 -7.30 16.32
C GLY A 78 -5.59 -5.78 16.37
N TYR A 79 -5.35 -5.23 17.54
CA TYR A 79 -5.24 -3.79 17.74
C TYR A 79 -4.34 -3.45 18.93
N GLU A 80 -3.83 -2.23 18.96
CA GLU A 80 -3.08 -1.67 20.10
C GLU A 80 -3.83 -0.50 20.73
N PHE A 81 -3.58 -0.31 22.03
CA PHE A 81 -3.89 0.90 22.77
C PHE A 81 -2.86 1.08 23.89
N GLY A 82 -2.32 2.28 24.05
CA GLY A 82 -1.20 2.49 24.99
C GLY A 82 -0.04 1.53 24.70
N ASP A 83 0.41 0.81 25.72
CA ASP A 83 1.44 -0.23 25.60
C ASP A 83 0.86 -1.65 25.42
N PHE A 84 -0.46 -1.78 25.33
CA PHE A 84 -1.13 -3.06 25.18
C PHE A 84 -1.37 -3.40 23.71
N ILE A 85 -1.10 -4.65 23.35
CA ILE A 85 -1.38 -5.21 22.04
C ILE A 85 -2.31 -6.40 22.24
N ARG A 86 -3.51 -6.33 21.65
CA ARG A 86 -4.41 -7.47 21.53
C ARG A 86 -4.17 -8.17 20.20
N ASP A 87 -3.77 -9.42 20.26
CA ASP A 87 -3.85 -10.38 19.16
C ASP A 87 -5.16 -11.15 19.29
N ILE A 88 -6.05 -11.00 18.30
CA ILE A 88 -7.37 -11.61 18.30
C ILE A 88 -7.28 -13.11 18.02
N GLU A 89 -6.31 -13.57 17.21
CA GLU A 89 -6.16 -14.97 16.84
C GLU A 89 -5.72 -15.83 18.03
N THR A 90 -4.75 -15.33 18.81
CA THR A 90 -4.28 -16.02 20.02
C THR A 90 -5.12 -15.70 21.25
N ASN A 91 -6.14 -14.84 21.11
CA ASN A 91 -6.88 -14.23 22.21
C ASN A 91 -5.94 -13.73 23.32
N SER A 92 -4.89 -13.01 22.93
CA SER A 92 -3.90 -12.45 23.87
C SER A 92 -4.50 -11.26 24.63
N ALA A 93 -5.45 -11.57 25.51
CA ALA A 93 -5.81 -10.70 26.62
C ALA A 93 -6.54 -11.51 27.70
N PRO A 94 -5.92 -11.73 28.87
CA PRO A 94 -6.67 -11.99 30.09
C PRO A 94 -6.35 -10.98 31.20
N SER A 95 -7.38 -10.68 32.01
CA SER A 95 -7.47 -9.80 33.20
C SER A 95 -6.50 -8.61 33.29
N PRO A 96 -7.01 -7.37 33.30
CA PRO A 96 -8.39 -6.97 33.61
C PRO A 96 -9.30 -6.84 32.36
N ILE A 97 -10.57 -6.49 32.58
CA ILE A 97 -11.56 -6.28 31.50
C ILE A 97 -11.26 -4.95 30.76
N PRO A 98 -11.77 -4.75 29.53
CA PRO A 98 -11.56 -3.53 28.75
C PRO A 98 -11.79 -2.23 29.55
N ALA A 99 -12.86 -2.16 30.34
CA ALA A 99 -13.23 -0.96 31.12
C ALA A 99 -12.21 -0.56 32.19
N ASP A 100 -11.38 -1.50 32.65
CA ASP A 100 -10.39 -1.24 33.68
C ASP A 100 -9.08 -0.67 33.11
N VAL A 101 -8.84 -0.84 31.81
CA VAL A 101 -7.59 -0.44 31.13
C VAL A 101 -7.78 0.68 30.12
N LEU A 102 -8.96 0.79 29.52
CA LEU A 102 -9.25 1.81 28.51
C LEU A 102 -9.83 3.08 29.14
N THR A 103 -9.03 4.14 29.13
CA THR A 103 -9.45 5.51 29.48
C THR A 103 -9.61 6.41 28.24
N HIS A 104 -10.30 7.55 28.37
CA HIS A 104 -10.49 8.56 27.31
C HIS A 104 -9.21 9.13 26.68
N ASN A 105 -8.04 8.94 27.30
CA ASN A 105 -6.74 9.34 26.75
C ASN A 105 -6.15 8.33 25.75
N HIS A 106 -6.79 7.19 25.54
CA HIS A 106 -6.33 6.18 24.58
C HIS A 106 -6.97 6.36 23.21
N ASP A 107 -6.19 6.00 22.20
CA ASP A 107 -6.65 5.74 20.84
C ASP A 107 -6.44 4.26 20.52
N ILE A 108 -7.39 3.66 19.82
CA ILE A 108 -7.27 2.29 19.30
C ILE A 108 -6.67 2.33 17.90
N ARG A 109 -5.65 1.52 17.65
CA ARG A 109 -5.11 1.31 16.30
C ARG A 109 -5.25 -0.15 15.90
N ILE A 110 -6.08 -0.40 14.90
CA ILE A 110 -6.32 -1.72 14.31
C ILE A 110 -5.16 -2.12 13.38
N TYR A 111 -4.76 -3.38 13.43
CA TYR A 111 -3.82 -3.99 12.50
C TYR A 111 -4.55 -4.90 11.53
N LEU A 112 -4.18 -4.79 10.25
CA LEU A 112 -4.67 -5.66 9.19
C LEU A 112 -3.65 -6.74 8.85
N LYS A 113 -4.12 -7.84 8.26
CA LYS A 113 -3.26 -8.83 7.62
C LYS A 113 -2.40 -8.16 6.54
N GLY A 114 -1.17 -8.65 6.44
CA GLY A 114 -0.20 -8.17 5.49
C GLY A 114 0.67 -9.29 4.95
N VAL A 115 1.92 -8.96 4.63
CA VAL A 115 2.91 -9.91 4.09
C VAL A 115 3.07 -11.14 4.99
N ALA A 116 3.09 -10.98 6.31
CA ALA A 116 3.24 -12.08 7.26
C ALA A 116 2.14 -13.15 7.11
N GLN A 117 0.90 -12.74 6.80
CA GLN A 117 -0.24 -13.63 6.55
C GLN A 117 -0.45 -13.92 5.07
N ARG A 118 0.50 -13.57 4.19
CA ARG A 118 0.39 -13.68 2.72
C ARG A 118 -0.82 -12.92 2.14
N SER A 119 -1.25 -11.86 2.81
CA SER A 119 -2.40 -11.03 2.42
C SER A 119 -1.96 -9.70 1.80
N VAL A 120 -2.91 -9.00 1.18
CA VAL A 120 -2.78 -7.65 0.62
C VAL A 120 -3.68 -6.63 1.31
N ASP A 121 -4.33 -6.98 2.42
CA ASP A 121 -5.41 -6.17 3.03
C ASP A 121 -4.96 -4.77 3.40
N GLY A 122 -3.82 -4.62 4.10
CA GLY A 122 -3.25 -3.31 4.40
C GLY A 122 -2.92 -2.48 3.15
N LEU A 123 -2.47 -3.12 2.06
CA LEU A 123 -2.19 -2.44 0.79
C LEU A 123 -3.48 -1.99 0.10
N VAL A 124 -4.51 -2.85 0.08
CA VAL A 124 -5.84 -2.53 -0.46
C VAL A 124 -6.47 -1.38 0.31
N MET A 125 -6.36 -1.37 1.65
CA MET A 125 -6.83 -0.28 2.51
C MET A 125 -6.18 1.06 2.19
N ASP A 126 -4.86 1.10 1.97
CA ASP A 126 -4.13 2.35 1.67
C ASP A 126 -4.40 2.85 0.24
N CYS A 127 -4.42 1.94 -0.74
CA CYS A 127 -4.52 2.31 -2.14
C CYS A 127 -5.96 2.51 -2.65
N LEU A 128 -6.93 1.81 -2.04
CA LEU A 128 -8.34 1.73 -2.44
C LEU A 128 -8.55 1.29 -3.90
N PHE A 129 -7.69 0.40 -4.40
CA PHE A 129 -7.91 -0.31 -5.66
C PHE A 129 -8.53 -1.69 -5.39
N PRO A 130 -9.37 -2.22 -6.30
CA PRO A 130 -9.94 -3.56 -6.15
C PRO A 130 -8.87 -4.62 -5.86
N ARG A 131 -9.16 -5.55 -4.95
CA ARG A 131 -8.21 -6.61 -4.53
C ARG A 131 -7.64 -7.34 -5.74
N SER A 132 -8.52 -7.78 -6.63
CA SER A 132 -8.16 -8.49 -7.87
C SER A 132 -7.15 -7.73 -8.73
N THR A 133 -7.25 -6.40 -8.79
CA THR A 133 -6.30 -5.55 -9.53
C THR A 133 -4.94 -5.53 -8.84
N ILE A 134 -4.91 -5.38 -7.52
CA ILE A 134 -3.67 -5.38 -6.73
C ILE A 134 -2.96 -6.73 -6.84
N GLU A 135 -3.68 -7.83 -6.72
CA GLU A 135 -3.13 -9.17 -6.85
C GLU A 135 -2.58 -9.45 -8.25
N LEU A 136 -3.30 -9.01 -9.29
CA LEU A 136 -2.83 -9.12 -10.68
C LEU A 136 -1.51 -8.35 -10.89
N LEU A 137 -1.42 -7.11 -10.39
CA LEU A 137 -0.23 -6.28 -10.49
C LEU A 137 0.96 -6.88 -9.74
N LEU A 138 0.75 -7.36 -8.51
CA LEU A 138 1.78 -8.02 -7.73
C LEU A 138 2.23 -9.33 -8.38
N LYS A 139 1.30 -10.14 -8.91
CA LYS A 139 1.62 -11.36 -9.64
C LYS A 139 2.50 -11.05 -10.86
N ALA A 140 2.10 -10.07 -11.68
CA ALA A 140 2.88 -9.64 -12.83
C ALA A 140 4.29 -9.15 -12.43
N LEU A 141 4.38 -8.33 -11.38
CA LEU A 141 5.66 -7.82 -10.88
C LEU A 141 6.55 -8.93 -10.33
N LEU A 142 6.00 -9.89 -9.59
CA LEU A 142 6.74 -11.04 -9.05
C LEU A 142 7.24 -11.99 -10.14
N GLN A 143 6.45 -12.21 -11.19
CA GLN A 143 6.80 -13.13 -12.28
C GLN A 143 7.78 -12.50 -13.27
N ASN A 144 7.58 -11.23 -13.60
CA ASN A 144 8.30 -10.58 -14.71
C ASN A 144 9.41 -9.64 -14.24
N ARG A 145 9.47 -9.33 -12.92
CA ARG A 145 10.35 -8.30 -12.31
C ARG A 145 10.13 -6.88 -12.85
N ARG A 146 9.24 -6.68 -13.82
CA ARG A 146 9.06 -5.42 -14.54
C ARG A 146 7.58 -5.11 -14.67
N LEU A 147 7.17 -3.91 -14.26
CA LEU A 147 5.78 -3.45 -14.30
C LEU A 147 5.72 -2.01 -14.82
N VAL A 148 4.83 -1.76 -15.78
CA VAL A 148 4.51 -0.40 -16.25
C VAL A 148 3.07 -0.08 -15.87
N LEU A 149 2.86 1.03 -15.19
CA LEU A 149 1.54 1.59 -14.90
C LEU A 149 1.32 2.79 -15.83
N PHE A 150 0.41 2.67 -16.79
CA PHE A 150 0.02 3.80 -17.61
C PHE A 150 -1.45 4.14 -17.45
N GLY A 151 -1.81 5.35 -17.87
CA GLY A 151 -3.18 5.86 -17.80
C GLY A 151 -3.19 7.39 -17.72
N ALA A 152 -4.37 7.96 -17.53
CA ALA A 152 -4.54 9.41 -17.45
C ALA A 152 -3.79 9.98 -16.24
N THR A 153 -3.45 11.26 -16.32
CA THR A 153 -2.95 12.00 -15.16
C THR A 153 -4.00 12.03 -14.05
N GLY A 154 -3.58 12.06 -12.79
CA GLY A 154 -4.49 12.16 -11.64
C GLY A 154 -5.12 10.85 -11.15
N ILE A 155 -5.02 9.73 -11.87
CA ILE A 155 -5.62 8.45 -11.41
C ILE A 155 -4.84 7.74 -10.30
N GLY A 156 -3.69 8.29 -9.88
CA GLY A 156 -2.93 7.78 -8.75
C GLY A 156 -1.86 6.72 -9.05
N LYS A 157 -1.42 6.58 -10.31
CA LYS A 157 -0.38 5.63 -10.73
C LYS A 157 0.90 5.73 -9.92
N SER A 158 1.42 6.95 -9.76
CA SER A 158 2.64 7.23 -8.99
C SER A 158 2.52 6.79 -7.53
N ASN A 159 1.35 7.02 -6.92
CA ASN A 159 1.09 6.54 -5.57
C ASN A 159 1.03 5.01 -5.53
N LEU A 160 0.30 4.39 -6.46
CA LEU A 160 0.19 2.94 -6.54
C LEU A 160 1.55 2.27 -6.75
N ALA A 161 2.41 2.81 -7.62
CA ALA A 161 3.77 2.33 -7.81
C ALA A 161 4.58 2.34 -6.50
N ARG A 162 4.53 3.45 -5.76
CA ARG A 162 5.19 3.57 -4.46
C ARG A 162 4.64 2.59 -3.41
N LEU A 163 3.32 2.40 -3.37
CA LEU A 163 2.69 1.45 -2.44
C LEU A 163 3.04 -0.01 -2.79
N LEU A 164 3.02 -0.38 -4.08
CA LEU A 164 3.46 -1.69 -4.56
C LEU A 164 4.93 -1.94 -4.22
N ALA A 165 5.81 -0.94 -4.41
CA ALA A 165 7.22 -1.05 -4.03
C ALA A 165 7.41 -1.23 -2.52
N ARG A 166 6.66 -0.51 -1.67
CA ARG A 166 6.67 -0.70 -0.21
C ARG A 166 6.25 -2.11 0.18
N TYR A 167 5.15 -2.61 -0.37
CA TYR A 167 4.66 -3.97 -0.11
C TYR A 167 5.70 -5.02 -0.53
N LEU A 168 6.24 -4.87 -1.75
CA LEU A 168 7.24 -5.78 -2.29
C LEU A 168 8.55 -5.75 -1.49
N CYS A 169 8.99 -4.57 -1.03
CA CYS A 169 10.16 -4.42 -0.18
C CYS A 169 10.05 -5.28 1.08
N ILE A 170 8.90 -5.22 1.77
CA ILE A 170 8.62 -6.06 2.94
C ILE A 170 8.61 -7.54 2.54
N LYS A 171 7.94 -7.88 1.43
CA LYS A 171 7.82 -9.26 0.93
C LYS A 171 9.15 -9.94 0.62
N ILE A 172 10.15 -9.17 0.19
CA ILE A 172 11.50 -9.68 -0.11
C ILE A 172 12.49 -9.51 1.06
N GLY A 173 12.01 -9.11 2.25
CA GLY A 173 12.86 -8.90 3.43
C GLY A 173 13.79 -7.68 3.34
N GLY A 174 13.44 -6.71 2.49
CA GLY A 174 14.20 -5.49 2.29
C GLY A 174 13.94 -4.41 3.35
N THR A 175 14.68 -3.30 3.23
CA THR A 175 14.49 -2.10 4.05
C THR A 175 14.17 -0.92 3.14
N LEU A 176 13.19 -0.08 3.51
CA LEU A 176 12.72 1.00 2.64
C LEU A 176 13.86 1.93 2.16
N GLN A 177 14.86 2.19 3.01
CA GLN A 177 15.99 3.09 2.71
C GLN A 177 16.99 2.51 1.71
N ASN A 178 17.21 1.18 1.72
CA ASN A 178 18.27 0.55 0.92
C ASN A 178 17.75 -0.26 -0.26
N THR A 179 16.47 -0.63 -0.23
CA THR A 179 15.86 -1.52 -1.23
C THR A 179 15.11 -0.75 -2.31
N ILE A 180 14.47 0.38 -1.99
CA ILE A 180 13.70 1.15 -2.98
C ILE A 180 14.53 2.34 -3.45
N ILE A 181 14.71 2.47 -4.76
CA ILE A 181 15.50 3.55 -5.38
C ILE A 181 14.65 4.27 -6.43
N ASP A 182 14.37 5.54 -6.17
CA ASP A 182 13.72 6.44 -7.13
C ASP A 182 14.75 7.00 -8.12
N ILE A 183 14.58 6.70 -9.41
CA ILE A 183 15.37 7.32 -10.48
C ILE A 183 14.53 8.43 -11.10
N LYS A 184 15.01 9.67 -10.98
CA LYS A 184 14.38 10.84 -11.60
C LYS A 184 15.06 11.11 -12.93
N ILE A 185 14.28 11.12 -14.00
CA ILE A 185 14.73 11.57 -15.32
C ILE A 185 14.35 13.03 -15.45
N GLY A 186 15.35 13.90 -15.61
CA GLY A 186 15.14 15.32 -15.79
C GLY A 186 14.42 15.65 -17.10
N ASP A 187 13.76 16.80 -17.10
CA ASP A 187 13.16 17.38 -18.30
C ASP A 187 14.21 18.13 -19.15
N ASP A 188 15.44 18.31 -18.64
CA ASP A 188 16.54 18.92 -19.37
C ASP A 188 17.14 17.94 -20.38
N ASP A 189 17.28 18.38 -21.63
CA ASP A 189 17.93 17.61 -22.70
C ASP A 189 19.47 17.71 -22.67
N ASN A 190 20.05 17.88 -21.48
CA ASN A 190 21.49 17.90 -21.33
C ASN A 190 22.04 16.47 -21.45
N ASP A 191 22.78 16.19 -22.52
CA ASP A 191 23.35 14.87 -22.78
C ASP A 191 24.14 14.30 -21.60
N ARG A 192 24.82 15.15 -20.81
CA ARG A 192 25.58 14.71 -19.63
C ARG A 192 24.68 14.22 -18.51
N SER A 193 23.56 14.89 -18.23
CA SER A 193 22.64 14.49 -17.16
C SER A 193 21.93 13.20 -17.55
N ILE A 194 21.49 13.08 -18.81
CA ILE A 194 20.88 11.87 -19.36
C ILE A 194 21.86 10.68 -19.30
N ALA A 195 23.11 10.87 -19.71
CA ALA A 195 24.13 9.82 -19.65
C ALA A 195 24.44 9.38 -18.21
N GLN A 196 24.41 10.29 -17.24
CA GLN A 196 24.57 9.96 -15.81
C GLN A 196 23.41 9.10 -15.30
N VAL A 197 22.16 9.50 -15.61
CA VAL A 197 20.96 8.72 -15.27
C VAL A 197 21.00 7.34 -15.92
N GLN A 198 21.45 7.25 -17.18
CA GLN A 198 21.61 5.98 -17.89
C GLN A 198 22.58 5.06 -17.16
N LYS A 199 23.78 5.57 -16.85
CA LYS A 199 24.81 4.79 -16.15
C LYS A 199 24.33 4.33 -14.79
N GLN A 200 23.59 5.17 -14.07
CA GLN A 200 22.98 4.81 -12.78
C GLN A 200 21.96 3.68 -12.97
N LEU A 201 21.02 3.82 -13.92
CA LEU A 201 20.01 2.81 -14.20
C LEU A 201 20.66 1.47 -14.58
N GLU A 202 21.59 1.47 -15.53
CA GLU A 202 22.28 0.26 -15.96
C GLU A 202 23.07 -0.42 -14.81
N THR A 203 23.68 0.38 -13.92
CA THR A 203 24.37 -0.14 -12.73
C THR A 203 23.39 -0.85 -11.80
N LEU A 204 22.22 -0.26 -11.59
CA LEU A 204 21.17 -0.85 -10.76
C LEU A 204 20.56 -2.09 -11.40
N LEU A 205 20.36 -2.09 -12.72
CA LEU A 205 19.87 -3.25 -13.47
C LEU A 205 20.82 -4.46 -13.38
N ARG A 206 22.13 -4.23 -13.27
CA ARG A 206 23.15 -5.27 -13.05
C ARG A 206 23.32 -5.67 -11.57
N SER A 207 22.59 -5.05 -10.65
CA SER A 207 22.70 -5.34 -9.23
C SER A 207 22.21 -6.75 -8.89
N THR A 208 23.02 -7.49 -8.12
CA THR A 208 22.64 -8.77 -7.52
C THR A 208 21.90 -8.60 -6.19
N LYS A 209 21.89 -7.40 -5.62
CA LYS A 209 21.14 -7.07 -4.40
C LYS A 209 19.64 -6.96 -4.69
N PRO A 210 18.75 -7.23 -3.71
CA PRO A 210 17.31 -7.02 -3.84
C PRO A 210 17.02 -5.52 -3.93
N VAL A 211 16.91 -5.01 -5.16
CA VAL A 211 16.62 -3.60 -5.45
C VAL A 211 15.27 -3.50 -6.15
N ILE A 212 14.51 -2.47 -5.81
CA ILE A 212 13.25 -2.07 -6.44
C ILE A 212 13.45 -0.67 -7.00
N ILE A 213 13.50 -0.56 -8.32
CA ILE A 213 13.71 0.67 -9.06
C ILE A 213 12.35 1.28 -9.38
N LEU A 214 12.16 2.54 -8.98
CA LEU A 214 10.99 3.34 -9.30
C LEU A 214 11.33 4.36 -10.38
N LEU A 215 10.61 4.27 -11.50
CA LEU A 215 10.70 5.17 -12.64
C LEU A 215 9.36 5.93 -12.75
N ASP A 216 9.22 7.01 -11.99
CA ASP A 216 7.93 7.72 -11.89
C ASP A 216 7.78 8.80 -12.96
N ASN A 217 6.59 8.89 -13.53
CA ASN A 217 6.15 9.93 -14.46
C ASN A 217 7.04 10.07 -15.71
N ILE A 218 7.39 8.94 -16.31
CA ILE A 218 8.22 8.91 -17.51
C ILE A 218 7.48 9.54 -18.69
N GLN A 219 8.12 10.53 -19.29
CA GLN A 219 7.65 11.18 -20.50
C GLN A 219 7.83 10.30 -21.73
N ARG A 220 6.94 10.44 -22.72
CA ARG A 220 6.95 9.61 -23.94
C ARG A 220 8.28 9.63 -24.68
N HIS A 221 8.92 10.79 -24.81
CA HIS A 221 10.19 10.94 -25.53
C HIS A 221 11.38 10.28 -24.80
N ARG A 222 11.24 9.93 -23.51
CA ARG A 222 12.26 9.20 -22.72
C ARG A 222 12.12 7.68 -22.79
N ILE A 223 11.10 7.16 -23.47
CA ILE A 223 10.85 5.71 -23.54
C ILE A 223 11.92 4.99 -24.34
N ALA A 224 12.34 5.52 -25.49
CA ALA A 224 13.40 4.93 -26.30
C ALA A 224 14.72 4.82 -25.50
N PHE A 225 15.04 5.87 -24.73
CA PHE A 225 16.17 5.91 -23.81
C PHE A 225 16.10 4.83 -22.72
N LEU A 226 14.93 4.61 -22.12
CA LEU A 226 14.75 3.52 -21.17
C LEU A 226 14.94 2.18 -21.85
N SER A 227 14.31 1.97 -23.00
CA SER A 227 14.39 0.71 -23.75
C SER A 227 15.85 0.34 -24.09
N SER A 228 16.66 1.31 -24.52
CA SER A 228 18.09 1.08 -24.77
C SER A 228 18.86 0.72 -23.49
N SER A 229 18.53 1.33 -22.35
CA SER A 229 19.16 0.99 -21.06
C SER A 229 18.83 -0.44 -20.61
N PHE A 230 17.65 -0.95 -20.97
CA PHE A 230 17.26 -2.34 -20.66
C PHE A 230 17.89 -3.35 -21.62
N SER A 231 18.11 -2.99 -22.89
CA SER A 231 18.71 -3.90 -23.87
C SER A 231 20.22 -4.07 -23.70
N THR A 232 20.91 -3.13 -23.05
CA THR A 232 22.35 -3.23 -22.76
C THR A 232 22.68 -4.10 -21.54
N VAL A 233 21.65 -4.64 -20.87
CA VAL A 233 21.80 -5.46 -19.67
C VAL A 233 21.21 -6.85 -19.91
N ASP A 234 22.09 -7.81 -20.12
CA ASP A 234 21.75 -9.24 -20.15
C ASP A 234 21.38 -9.71 -18.74
N THR A 235 20.15 -9.43 -18.32
CA THR A 235 19.61 -9.94 -17.06
C THR A 235 18.85 -11.22 -17.36
N PRO A 236 19.18 -12.36 -16.72
CA PRO A 236 18.42 -13.59 -16.90
C PRO A 236 16.95 -13.36 -16.56
N SER A 237 16.05 -13.93 -17.36
CA SER A 237 14.61 -13.85 -17.10
C SER A 237 14.32 -14.31 -15.67
N LYS A 238 13.63 -13.49 -14.86
CA LYS A 238 13.27 -13.73 -13.45
C LYS A 238 14.37 -13.52 -12.41
N GLU A 239 15.58 -13.15 -12.82
CA GLU A 239 16.68 -12.74 -11.95
C GLU A 239 16.90 -11.22 -12.05
N GLY A 240 17.51 -10.61 -11.03
CA GLY A 240 17.78 -9.16 -10.98
C GLY A 240 16.72 -8.31 -10.26
N PRO A 241 16.85 -6.98 -10.36
CA PRO A 241 16.03 -6.03 -9.61
C PRO A 241 14.60 -5.97 -10.13
N TYR A 242 13.69 -5.51 -9.27
CA TYR A 242 12.34 -5.16 -9.68
C TYR A 242 12.31 -3.74 -10.25
N VAL A 243 11.49 -3.50 -11.27
CA VAL A 243 11.29 -2.17 -11.85
C VAL A 243 9.80 -1.88 -11.92
N ILE A 244 9.36 -0.76 -11.33
CA ILE A 244 8.01 -0.23 -11.49
C ILE A 244 8.12 1.14 -12.16
N CYS A 245 7.54 1.26 -13.34
CA CYS A 245 7.54 2.46 -14.15
C CYS A 245 6.13 3.04 -14.24
N THR A 246 5.98 4.37 -14.25
CA THR A 246 4.69 5.02 -14.54
C THR A 246 4.78 5.94 -15.76
N VAL A 247 3.77 5.91 -16.63
CA VAL A 247 3.74 6.67 -17.90
C VAL A 247 2.38 7.35 -18.08
N ASN A 248 2.36 8.62 -18.50
CA ASN A 248 1.11 9.33 -18.81
C ASN A 248 0.68 9.13 -20.27
N ARG A 249 -0.63 8.90 -20.50
CA ARG A 249 -1.27 8.83 -21.83
C ARG A 249 -0.50 7.98 -22.85
N ALA A 250 -0.55 6.66 -22.67
CA ALA A 250 -0.04 5.70 -23.63
C ALA A 250 -1.18 5.16 -24.50
N SER A 251 -1.62 5.92 -25.50
CA SER A 251 -2.26 5.28 -26.65
C SER A 251 -1.13 4.57 -27.41
N GLN A 252 -1.02 3.26 -27.18
CA GLN A 252 -0.09 2.31 -27.83
C GLN A 252 1.40 2.65 -27.69
N LEU A 253 2.14 1.87 -26.88
CA LEU A 253 3.60 1.93 -26.77
C LEU A 253 4.21 0.57 -27.13
N PRO A 254 4.36 0.27 -28.44
CA PRO A 254 4.93 -1.01 -28.91
C PRO A 254 6.32 -1.29 -28.34
N GLU A 255 7.12 -0.24 -28.12
CA GLU A 255 8.50 -0.33 -27.61
C GLU A 255 8.59 -0.81 -26.15
N LEU A 256 7.55 -0.58 -25.35
CA LEU A 256 7.49 -1.05 -23.96
C LEU A 256 6.89 -2.46 -23.86
N GLU A 257 6.09 -2.91 -24.84
CA GLU A 257 5.51 -4.26 -24.88
C GLU A 257 6.58 -5.36 -24.91
N VAL A 258 7.74 -5.07 -25.51
CA VAL A 258 8.86 -6.02 -25.61
C VAL A 258 9.54 -6.24 -24.25
N ASN A 259 9.46 -5.29 -23.33
CA ASN A 259 10.20 -5.29 -22.06
C ASN A 259 9.34 -5.27 -20.79
N PHE A 260 8.05 -4.93 -20.89
CA PHE A 260 7.14 -4.71 -19.74
C PHE A 260 5.76 -5.29 -19.99
N PHE A 261 5.23 -6.04 -19.02
CA PHE A 261 4.15 -7.02 -19.28
C PHE A 261 2.77 -6.75 -18.64
N LEU A 262 2.38 -5.50 -18.32
CA LEU A 262 0.96 -5.29 -18.00
C LEU A 262 0.40 -3.92 -18.37
N PHE A 263 -0.77 -3.97 -18.99
CA PHE A 263 -1.61 -2.85 -19.37
C PHE A 263 -2.73 -2.66 -18.33
N LEU A 264 -2.77 -1.51 -17.64
CA LEU A 264 -3.96 -1.11 -16.88
C LEU A 264 -4.90 -0.37 -17.84
N PRO A 265 -6.00 -0.98 -18.33
CA PRO A 265 -7.00 -0.22 -19.04
C PRO A 265 -7.62 0.83 -18.10
N LEU A 266 -7.77 2.04 -18.65
CA LEU A 266 -8.28 3.26 -18.03
C LEU A 266 -9.68 3.13 -17.39
N SER A 267 -10.42 2.05 -17.64
CA SER A 267 -11.81 1.89 -17.20
C SER A 267 -11.96 1.54 -15.71
N LEU A 268 -10.94 1.00 -15.04
CA LEU A 268 -11.05 0.56 -13.64
C LEU A 268 -10.71 1.65 -12.61
N SER A 269 -9.98 2.71 -12.98
CA SER A 269 -9.50 3.71 -12.02
C SER A 269 -10.38 4.97 -11.89
N PHE A 270 -11.13 5.34 -12.93
CA PHE A 270 -11.91 6.59 -12.92
C PHE A 270 -13.12 6.55 -11.98
N SER A 271 -13.67 5.37 -11.69
CA SER A 271 -14.84 5.23 -10.81
C SER A 271 -14.48 5.22 -9.31
N PHE A 272 -13.24 4.85 -8.94
CA PHE A 272 -12.92 4.52 -7.54
C PHE A 272 -12.29 5.65 -6.73
N LYS A 273 -11.55 6.59 -7.34
CA LYS A 273 -10.69 7.52 -6.57
C LYS A 273 -11.25 8.93 -6.36
N ASN A 274 -12.08 9.43 -7.28
CA ASN A 274 -12.57 10.82 -7.22
C ASN A 274 -13.79 11.02 -6.31
N ASP A 275 -14.48 9.95 -5.91
CA ASP A 275 -15.68 10.06 -5.05
C ASP A 275 -15.37 9.86 -3.56
N LYS A 276 -14.43 8.97 -3.20
CA LYS A 276 -14.42 8.40 -1.84
C LYS A 276 -13.64 9.21 -0.78
N ARG A 277 -12.75 10.14 -1.17
CA ARG A 277 -12.00 11.00 -0.21
C ARG A 277 -12.62 12.37 0.04
N LYS A 278 -13.69 12.75 -0.66
CA LYS A 278 -14.33 14.06 -0.49
C LYS A 278 -15.26 14.16 0.72
N TYR A 279 -15.54 13.04 1.40
CA TYR A 279 -16.57 13.00 2.44
C TYR A 279 -16.04 13.09 3.89
N PHE A 280 -14.72 13.11 4.11
CA PHE A 280 -14.15 13.07 5.46
C PHE A 280 -12.82 13.82 5.55
N ASN A 281 -12.91 15.15 5.58
CA ASN A 281 -11.97 16.05 6.28
C ASN A 281 -12.81 16.93 7.20
#